data_AF-A0A374US12-F1
#
_entry.id   AF-A0A374US12-F1
#
_cell.length_a   1.000
_cell.length_b   1.000
_cell.length_c   1.000
_cell.angle_alpha   90.00
_cell.angle_beta   90.00
_cell.angle_gamma   90.00
#
_symmetry.space_group_name_H-M   'P 1'
#
loop_
_entity.id
_entity.type
_entity.pdbx_description
1 polymer ?
#
loop_
_entity_poly.entity_id
_entity_poly.type
_entity_poly.pdbx_seq_one_letter_code
_entity_poly.pdbx_strand_id
1 'polypeptide(L)'
;MTDNEKKQIESYRKNGYGYKQISNLTNLSVNTIKSYCKRNKLMSADLQSNDNHTLYCEQCGKPVEQNEHRKRKRFCSDACRNKWWNNHLDLVNRKAIYELTCPYCKKSFTVYGNAKRKFCSHSCYVKYRYGGKQNG
;
A
#
# COMPACT_ATOMS: atom_id res chain seq x y z
N MET A 1 21.81 27.29 -23.09
CA MET A 1 20.93 27.30 -21.90
C MET A 1 21.23 28.56 -21.12
N THR A 2 20.26 29.47 -21.05
CA THR A 2 20.36 30.76 -20.35
C THR A 2 20.23 30.59 -18.84
N ASP A 3 20.65 31.58 -18.05
CA ASP A 3 20.54 31.48 -16.59
C ASP A 3 19.09 31.50 -16.09
N ASN A 4 18.18 32.11 -16.86
CA ASN A 4 16.75 32.05 -16.57
C ASN A 4 16.20 30.63 -16.76
N GLU A 5 16.56 29.96 -17.86
CA GLU A 5 16.19 28.56 -18.12
C GLU A 5 16.72 27.61 -17.05
N LYS A 6 17.95 27.82 -16.57
CA LYS A 6 18.54 27.04 -15.47
C LYS A 6 17.70 27.15 -14.20
N LYS A 7 17.36 28.38 -13.79
CA LYS A 7 16.51 28.65 -12.61
C LYS A 7 15.13 28.01 -12.74
N GLN A 8 14.52 28.09 -13.93
CA GLN A 8 13.23 27.46 -14.20
C GLN A 8 13.30 25.94 -14.06
N ILE A 9 14.31 25.28 -14.65
CA ILE A 9 14.48 23.83 -14.54
C ILE A 9 14.68 23.40 -13.08
N GLU A 10 15.51 24.12 -12.34
CA GLU A 10 15.74 23.83 -10.91
C GLU A 10 14.45 23.94 -10.10
N SER A 11 13.70 25.03 -10.28
CA SER A 11 12.40 25.23 -9.62
C SER A 11 11.41 24.11 -9.97
N TYR A 12 11.22 23.81 -11.26
CA TYR A 12 10.30 22.75 -11.68
C TYR A 12 10.71 21.37 -11.16
N ARG A 13 12.01 21.05 -11.13
CA ARG A 13 12.50 19.78 -10.58
C ARG A 13 12.26 19.67 -9.08
N LYS A 14 12.54 20.72 -8.30
CA LYS A 14 12.25 20.77 -6.86
C LYS A 14 10.75 20.65 -6.55
N ASN A 15 9.90 21.19 -7.43
CA ASN A 15 8.44 21.05 -7.36
C ASN A 15 7.92 19.70 -7.89
N GLY A 16 8.79 18.74 -8.22
CA GLY A 16 8.39 17.37 -8.57
C GLY A 16 8.06 17.14 -10.06
N TYR A 17 8.28 18.10 -10.95
CA TYR A 17 7.96 17.95 -12.37
C TYR A 17 8.92 16.98 -13.07
N GLY A 18 8.38 16.15 -13.96
CA GLY A 18 9.14 15.23 -14.81
C GLY A 18 9.79 15.92 -16.02
N TYR A 19 10.84 15.33 -16.59
CA TYR A 19 11.60 15.96 -17.69
C TYR A 19 10.76 16.29 -18.93
N LYS A 20 9.75 15.46 -19.25
CA LYS A 20 8.84 15.72 -20.38
C LYS A 20 7.93 16.94 -20.12
N GLN A 21 7.47 17.12 -18.89
CA GLN A 21 6.67 18.29 -18.51
C GLN A 21 7.50 19.56 -18.58
N ILE A 22 8.73 19.51 -18.05
CA ILE A 22 9.66 20.65 -18.10
C ILE A 22 10.00 21.00 -19.55
N SER A 23 10.25 20.01 -20.40
CA SER A 23 10.50 20.20 -21.82
C SER A 23 9.39 20.99 -22.52
N ASN A 24 8.13 20.65 -22.23
CA ASN A 24 6.97 21.35 -22.79
C ASN A 24 6.84 22.80 -22.25
N LEU A 25 7.18 23.03 -20.97
CA LEU A 25 7.05 24.35 -20.34
C LEU A 25 8.17 25.32 -20.72
N THR A 26 9.39 24.82 -20.89
CA THR A 26 10.57 25.65 -21.20
C THR A 26 10.96 25.63 -22.67
N ASN A 27 10.25 24.84 -23.49
CA ASN A 27 10.57 24.58 -24.90
C ASN A 27 12.01 24.09 -25.14
N LEU A 28 12.58 23.38 -24.16
CA LEU A 28 13.94 22.82 -24.22
C LEU A 28 13.87 21.33 -24.48
N SER A 29 14.88 20.77 -25.15
CA SER A 29 14.92 19.33 -25.37
C SER A 29 15.04 18.56 -24.04
N VAL A 30 14.35 17.42 -23.94
CA VAL A 30 14.43 16.51 -22.79
C VAL A 30 15.88 16.12 -22.48
N ASN A 31 16.71 15.94 -23.52
CA ASN A 31 18.13 15.59 -23.37
C ASN A 31 18.93 16.72 -22.73
N THR A 32 18.66 17.97 -23.09
CA THR A 32 19.30 19.14 -22.48
C THR A 32 18.95 19.22 -20.98
N ILE A 33 17.68 19.03 -20.64
CA ILE A 33 17.19 19.02 -19.25
C ILE A 33 17.84 17.88 -18.46
N LYS A 34 17.89 16.67 -19.03
CA LYS A 34 18.49 15.49 -18.39
C LYS A 34 19.98 15.69 -18.10
N SER A 35 20.74 16.19 -19.08
CA SER A 35 22.17 16.48 -18.93
C SER A 35 22.45 17.62 -17.95
N TYR A 36 21.57 18.62 -17.86
CA TYR A 36 21.65 19.67 -16.85
C TYR A 36 21.35 19.12 -15.45
N CYS A 37 20.24 18.40 -15.28
CA CYS A 37 19.85 17.84 -13.97
C CYS A 37 20.88 16.85 -13.43
N LYS A 38 21.49 16.02 -14.29
CA LYS A 38 22.55 15.09 -13.90
C LYS A 38 23.79 15.80 -13.35
N ARG A 39 24.20 16.92 -13.96
CA ARG A 39 25.40 17.67 -13.54
C ARG A 39 25.16 18.53 -12.29
N ASN A 40 23.92 18.91 -12.02
CA ASN A 40 23.56 19.82 -10.93
C ASN A 40 22.84 19.13 -9.76
N LYS A 41 22.92 17.79 -9.67
CA LYS A 41 22.29 17.01 -8.58
C LYS A 41 20.78 17.29 -8.44
N LEU A 42 20.06 17.30 -9.56
CA LEU A 42 18.60 17.46 -9.62
C LEU A 42 17.91 16.17 -10.10
N MET A 43 18.59 15.02 -9.97
CA MET A 43 17.96 13.74 -10.25
C MET A 43 16.97 13.40 -9.13
N SER A 44 16.01 12.52 -9.41
CA SER A 44 14.96 12.20 -8.43
C SER A 44 15.53 11.64 -7.11
N ALA A 45 16.67 10.95 -7.16
CA ALA A 45 17.39 10.50 -5.96
C ALA A 45 17.98 11.66 -5.14
N ASP A 46 18.50 12.70 -5.81
CA ASP A 46 19.08 13.87 -5.15
C ASP A 46 18.02 14.78 -4.51
N LEU A 47 16.79 14.75 -5.03
CA LEU A 47 15.68 15.57 -4.56
C LEU A 47 14.91 14.90 -3.40
N GLN A 48 14.91 13.57 -3.34
CA GLN A 48 14.28 12.80 -2.25
C GLN A 48 14.98 12.98 -0.89
N SER A 49 16.25 13.38 -0.87
CA SER A 49 17.02 13.59 0.36
C SER A 49 16.63 14.86 1.13
N ASN A 50 15.83 15.75 0.53
CA ASN A 50 15.40 17.01 1.14
C ASN A 50 13.99 16.99 1.76
N ASP A 51 13.23 15.90 1.60
CA ASP A 51 11.93 15.75 2.25
C ASP A 51 12.10 15.25 3.69
N ASN A 52 12.71 16.07 4.54
CA ASN A 52 12.62 15.99 6.00
C ASN A 52 11.22 16.42 6.48
N HIS A 53 10.16 15.92 5.84
CA HIS A 53 8.82 16.01 6.40
C HIS A 53 8.73 14.96 7.51
N THR A 54 8.92 15.42 8.75
CA THR A 54 8.62 14.62 9.94
C THR A 54 7.23 14.02 9.79
N LEU A 55 7.17 12.70 9.63
CA LEU A 55 5.92 11.97 9.50
C LEU A 55 5.34 11.78 10.89
N TYR A 56 4.03 11.93 11.04
CA TYR A 56 3.34 11.70 12.31
C TYR A 56 2.48 10.45 12.23
N CYS A 57 2.40 9.73 13.35
CA CYS A 57 1.64 8.49 13.44
C CYS A 57 0.15 8.78 13.40
N GLU A 58 -0.56 8.13 12.49
CA GLU A 58 -2.02 8.33 12.32
C GLU A 58 -2.85 7.90 13.53
N GLN A 59 -2.29 7.12 14.47
CA GLN A 59 -2.98 6.67 15.69
C GLN A 59 -2.72 7.55 16.92
N CYS A 60 -1.51 8.06 17.08
CA CYS A 60 -1.08 8.71 18.33
C CYS A 60 -0.40 10.08 18.12
N GLY A 61 -0.22 10.52 16.87
CA GLY A 61 0.39 11.81 16.54
C GLY A 61 1.89 11.90 16.79
N LYS A 62 2.56 10.86 17.31
CA LYS A 62 4.01 10.88 17.54
C LYS A 62 4.80 10.85 16.23
N PRO A 63 5.99 11.46 16.17
CA PRO A 63 6.86 11.36 15.00
C PRO A 63 7.20 9.91 14.68
N VAL A 64 7.28 9.60 13.39
CA VAL A 64 7.55 8.28 12.83
C VAL A 64 8.90 8.34 12.13
N GLU A 65 9.85 7.58 12.66
CA GLU A 65 11.16 7.41 12.03
C GLU A 65 11.02 6.63 10.72
N GLN A 66 11.34 7.30 9.62
CA GLN A 66 11.36 6.72 8.28
C GLN A 66 12.74 6.12 8.01
N ASN A 67 12.80 4.81 7.80
CA ASN A 67 14.03 4.15 7.38
C ASN A 67 14.31 4.50 5.91
N GLU A 68 15.55 4.84 5.60
CA GLU A 68 16.00 5.11 4.24
C GLU A 68 15.70 3.91 3.31
N HIS A 69 15.35 4.20 2.05
CA HIS A 69 15.01 3.21 1.01
C HIS A 69 13.83 2.27 1.31
N ARG A 70 13.05 2.49 2.37
CA ARG A 70 11.83 1.72 2.66
C ARG A 70 10.58 2.52 2.28
N LYS A 71 9.47 1.81 2.10
CA LYS A 71 8.15 2.45 1.93
C LYS A 71 7.85 3.35 3.14
N ARG A 72 7.11 4.42 2.87
CA ARG A 72 6.65 5.37 3.90
C ARG A 72 5.93 4.63 5.03
N LYS A 73 6.39 4.82 6.28
CA LYS A 73 5.71 4.33 7.48
C LYS A 73 4.53 5.24 7.82
N ARG A 74 3.41 4.62 8.22
CA ARG A 74 2.19 5.30 8.70
C ARG A 74 2.07 5.32 10.23
N PHE A 75 2.76 4.41 10.92
CA PHE A 75 2.62 4.19 12.35
C PHE A 75 3.98 4.10 13.04
N CYS A 76 4.06 4.58 14.29
CA CYS A 76 5.28 4.51 15.09
C CYS A 76 5.54 3.10 15.68
N SER A 77 4.52 2.23 15.72
CA SER A 77 4.62 0.88 16.27
C SER A 77 3.50 -0.04 15.75
N ASP A 78 3.69 -1.35 15.87
CA ASP A 78 2.64 -2.34 15.56
C ASP A 78 1.42 -2.20 16.47
N ALA A 79 1.61 -1.81 17.75
CA ALA A 79 0.51 -1.53 18.66
C ALA A 79 -0.38 -0.39 18.13
N CYS A 80 0.23 0.71 17.66
CA CYS A 80 -0.50 1.82 17.06
C CYS A 80 -1.18 1.42 15.75
N ARG A 81 -0.51 0.65 14.91
CA ARG A 81 -1.08 0.12 13.67
C ARG A 81 -2.34 -0.73 13.95
N ASN A 82 -2.25 -1.66 14.89
CA ASN A 82 -3.36 -2.55 15.21
C ASN A 82 -4.54 -1.79 15.82
N LYS A 83 -4.28 -0.86 16.74
CA LYS A 83 -5.32 -0.01 17.33
C LYS A 83 -6.04 0.82 16.27
N TRP A 84 -5.31 1.38 15.32
CA TRP A 84 -5.90 2.15 14.22
C TRP A 84 -6.79 1.28 13.33
N TRP A 85 -6.30 0.12 12.88
CA TRP A 85 -7.10 -0.79 12.03
C TRP A 85 -8.31 -1.39 12.74
N ASN A 86 -8.23 -1.64 14.04
CA ASN A 86 -9.37 -2.10 14.84
C ASN A 86 -10.46 -1.02 14.98
N ASN A 87 -10.08 0.26 14.98
CA ASN A 87 -11.01 1.38 15.01
C ASN A 87 -11.54 1.78 13.62
N HIS A 88 -10.86 1.37 12.55
CA HIS A 88 -11.20 1.69 11.16
C HIS A 88 -11.51 0.42 10.35
N LEU A 89 -12.34 -0.46 10.91
CA LEU A 89 -12.73 -1.73 10.27
C LEU A 89 -13.55 -1.51 8.98
N ASP A 90 -14.19 -0.36 8.85
CA ASP A 90 -14.90 0.12 7.65
C ASP A 90 -13.95 0.31 6.45
N LEU A 91 -12.70 0.70 6.70
CA LEU A 91 -11.67 0.85 5.66
C LEU A 91 -11.03 -0.49 5.26
N VAL A 92 -11.33 -1.57 5.99
CA VAL A 92 -10.79 -2.90 5.69
C VAL A 92 -11.61 -3.55 4.58
N ASN A 93 -11.03 -3.63 3.38
CA ASN A 93 -11.65 -4.31 2.26
C ASN A 93 -11.60 -5.84 2.45
N ARG A 94 -12.69 -6.41 3.00
CA ARG A 94 -12.84 -7.86 3.22
C ARG A 94 -13.16 -8.58 1.92
N LYS A 95 -12.16 -8.75 1.05
CA LYS A 95 -12.30 -9.40 -0.28
C LYS A 95 -12.43 -10.92 -0.26
N ALA A 96 -12.35 -11.56 0.91
CA ALA A 96 -12.26 -13.01 1.02
C ALA A 96 -13.39 -13.62 1.84
N ILE A 97 -14.62 -13.08 1.74
CA ILE A 97 -15.81 -13.72 2.31
C ILE A 97 -16.43 -14.60 1.22
N TYR A 98 -16.49 -15.90 1.47
CA TYR A 98 -17.10 -16.88 0.58
C TYR A 98 -18.38 -17.43 1.20
N GLU A 99 -19.49 -17.37 0.49
CA GLU A 99 -20.72 -18.09 0.85
C GLU A 99 -20.65 -19.50 0.28
N LEU A 100 -20.74 -20.49 1.16
CA LEU A 100 -20.63 -21.91 0.83
C LEU A 100 -21.81 -22.67 1.41
N THR A 101 -22.19 -23.77 0.79
CA THR A 101 -23.28 -24.63 1.27
C THR A 101 -22.69 -25.91 1.86
N CYS A 102 -23.06 -26.22 3.11
CA CYS A 102 -22.59 -27.42 3.77
C CYS A 102 -23.21 -28.68 3.12
N PRO A 103 -22.43 -29.66 2.65
CA PRO A 103 -22.97 -30.83 1.97
C PRO A 103 -23.76 -31.75 2.92
N TYR A 104 -23.52 -31.66 4.24
CA TYR A 104 -24.23 -32.43 5.26
C TYR A 104 -25.58 -31.81 5.64
N CYS A 105 -25.59 -30.62 6.24
CA CYS A 105 -26.81 -30.01 6.77
C CYS A 105 -27.53 -29.08 5.78
N LYS A 106 -26.96 -28.89 4.57
CA LYS A 106 -27.48 -28.03 3.49
C LYS A 106 -27.64 -26.54 3.83
N LYS A 107 -27.20 -26.11 5.02
CA LYS A 107 -27.19 -24.69 5.40
C LYS A 107 -26.08 -23.94 4.67
N SER A 108 -26.38 -22.73 4.22
CA SER A 108 -25.39 -21.75 3.78
C SER A 108 -24.59 -21.22 4.97
N PHE A 109 -23.30 -20.95 4.75
CA PHE A 109 -22.41 -20.36 5.75
C PHE A 109 -21.32 -19.53 5.07
N THR A 110 -20.87 -18.48 5.76
CA THR A 110 -19.79 -17.60 5.28
C THR A 110 -18.44 -18.04 5.82
N VAL A 111 -17.40 -18.01 4.98
CA VAL A 111 -16.03 -18.31 5.37
C VAL A 111 -15.12 -17.16 5.00
N TYR A 112 -14.31 -16.71 5.95
CA TYR A 112 -13.24 -15.75 5.69
C TYR A 112 -11.97 -16.48 5.23
N GLY A 113 -11.38 -16.07 4.11
CA GLY A 113 -10.07 -16.51 3.61
C GLY A 113 -10.03 -17.91 2.99
N ASN A 114 -10.82 -18.86 3.47
CA ASN A 114 -10.76 -20.26 3.05
C ASN A 114 -11.92 -20.67 2.13
N ALA A 115 -11.77 -20.39 0.83
CA ALA A 115 -12.72 -20.81 -0.20
C ALA A 115 -12.88 -22.34 -0.32
N LYS A 116 -11.92 -23.13 0.18
CA LYS A 116 -11.91 -24.60 0.06
C LYS A 116 -12.65 -25.30 1.20
N ARG A 117 -13.19 -24.56 2.18
CA ARG A 117 -13.87 -25.14 3.35
C ARG A 117 -15.18 -25.80 2.93
N LYS A 118 -15.33 -27.10 3.17
CA LYS A 118 -16.52 -27.86 2.75
C LYS A 118 -17.65 -27.87 3.77
N PHE A 119 -17.35 -27.86 5.07
CA PHE A 119 -18.35 -28.05 6.12
C PHE A 119 -18.48 -26.80 6.99
N CYS A 120 -19.71 -26.48 7.41
CA CYS A 120 -19.95 -25.36 8.31
C CYS A 120 -19.30 -25.60 9.69
N SER A 121 -19.32 -26.84 10.19
CA SER A 121 -18.75 -27.24 11.47
C SER A 121 -17.96 -28.55 11.39
N HIS A 122 -17.10 -28.79 12.38
CA HIS A 122 -16.44 -30.08 12.55
C HIS A 122 -17.45 -31.22 12.77
N SER A 123 -18.54 -30.97 13.50
CA SER A 123 -19.62 -31.94 13.69
C SER A 123 -20.26 -32.38 12.36
N CYS A 124 -20.49 -31.45 11.43
CA CYS A 124 -21.00 -31.79 10.09
C CYS A 124 -20.00 -32.62 9.28
N TYR A 125 -18.70 -32.35 9.41
CA TYR A 125 -17.65 -33.17 8.79
C TYR A 125 -17.70 -34.62 9.32
N VAL A 126 -17.75 -34.79 10.65
CA VAL A 126 -17.79 -36.12 11.29
C VAL A 126 -19.03 -36.89 10.86
N LYS A 127 -20.22 -36.27 10.94
CA LYS A 127 -21.48 -36.93 10.55
C LYS A 127 -21.52 -37.28 9.06
N TYR A 128 -21.00 -36.42 8.19
CA TYR A 128 -20.91 -36.71 6.75
C TYR A 128 -19.96 -37.87 6.44
N ARG A 129 -18.84 -37.97 7.16
CA ARG A 129 -17.82 -39.00 6.91
C ARG A 129 -18.14 -40.34 7.58
N TYR A 130 -18.80 -40.34 8.73
CA TYR A 130 -18.91 -41.51 9.61
C TYR A 130 -20.33 -41.81 10.09
N GLY A 131 -21.32 -40.94 9.84
CA GLY A 131 -22.68 -41.07 10.36
C GLY A 131 -23.53 -42.20 9.77
N GLY A 132 -22.98 -42.99 8.84
CA GLY A 132 -23.62 -44.19 8.26
C GLY A 132 -23.15 -45.51 8.87
N LYS A 133 -22.27 -45.52 9.88
CA LYS A 133 -21.91 -46.77 10.58
C LYS A 133 -22.98 -47.10 11.62
N GLN A 134 -24.02 -47.82 11.20
CA GLN A 134 -24.70 -48.72 12.12
C GLN A 134 -23.74 -49.89 12.36
N ASN A 135 -23.11 -49.93 13.53
CA ASN A 135 -22.60 -51.19 14.03
C ASN A 135 -23.84 -52.03 14.37
N GLY A 136 -23.89 -53.24 13.81
CA GLY A 136 -25.00 -54.19 13.95
C GLY A 136 -25.29 -54.60 15.38
#